data_AF-A0A9P6LUE4-F1
#
_entry.id   AF-A0A9P6LUE4-F1
#
_cell.length_a   1.000
_cell.length_b   1.000
_cell.length_c   1.000
_cell.angle_alpha   90.00
_cell.angle_beta   90.00
_cell.angle_gamma   90.00
#
_symmetry.space_group_name_H-M   'P 1'
#
loop_
_entity.id
_entity.type
_entity.pdbx_description
1 polymer ?
#
loop_
_entity_poly.entity_id
_entity_poly.type
_entity_poly.pdbx_seq_one_letter_code
_entity_poly.pdbx_strand_id
1 'polypeptide(L)'
;MSDVVGYSEFKDKMRIYIINLARDLRENKKTEQTIYVLLGPPGIGKSFICEKLAEAMERTLINIDLGGRKDTGILEGVSPSVKGAYAGRICQELATAKKRGAIILLDEF
;
A
#
# COMPACT_ATOMS: atom_id res chain seq x y z
N MET A 1 9.67 -10.35 9.38
CA MET A 1 8.31 -10.43 10.00
C MET A 1 8.29 -11.06 11.39
N SER A 2 9.35 -11.78 11.80
CA SER A 2 9.57 -12.28 13.18
C SER A 2 9.55 -11.16 14.23
N ASP A 3 9.90 -9.95 13.82
CA ASP A 3 10.13 -8.80 14.72
C ASP A 3 8.83 -8.07 15.10
N VAL A 4 7.70 -8.45 14.50
CA VAL A 4 6.38 -7.91 14.84
C VAL A 4 5.69 -8.91 15.76
N VAL A 5 5.38 -8.51 17.00
CA VAL A 5 4.58 -9.34 17.93
C VAL A 5 3.08 -9.13 17.65
N GLY A 6 2.28 -10.21 17.71
CA GLY A 6 0.82 -10.14 17.47
C GLY A 6 0.43 -10.12 15.98
N TYR A 7 -0.73 -9.51 15.67
CA TYR A 7 -1.33 -9.43 14.32
C TYR A 7 -1.53 -10.79 13.63
N SER A 8 -1.79 -11.85 14.39
CA SER A 8 -1.88 -13.23 13.87
C SER A 8 -2.86 -13.36 12.70
N GLU A 9 -4.07 -12.81 12.85
CA GLU A 9 -5.08 -12.84 11.79
C GLU A 9 -4.61 -12.15 10.51
N PHE A 10 -4.01 -10.96 10.62
CA PHE A 10 -3.48 -10.23 9.46
C PHE A 10 -2.35 -11.01 8.79
N LYS A 11 -1.41 -11.55 9.58
CA LYS A 11 -0.30 -12.34 9.06
C LYS A 11 -0.77 -13.60 8.34
N ASP A 12 -1.79 -14.28 8.87
CA ASP A 12 -2.37 -15.47 8.23
C ASP A 12 -3.06 -15.11 6.91
N LYS A 13 -3.84 -14.03 6.87
CA LYS A 13 -4.44 -13.52 5.63
C LYS A 13 -3.39 -13.13 4.59
N MET A 14 -2.33 -12.43 5.02
CA MET A 14 -1.23 -12.04 4.13
C MET A 14 -0.46 -13.25 3.60
N ARG A 15 -0.24 -14.28 4.43
CA ARG A 15 0.39 -15.53 3.99
C ARG A 15 -0.42 -16.19 2.86
N ILE A 16 -1.74 -16.30 3.02
CA ILE A 16 -2.63 -16.86 2.00
C ILE A 16 -2.56 -16.01 0.73
N TYR A 17 -2.62 -14.68 0.85
CA TYR A 17 -2.51 -13.77 -0.28
C TYR A 17 -1.20 -13.95 -1.05
N ILE A 18 -0.05 -14.02 -0.36
CA ILE A 18 1.26 -14.19 -1.00
C ILE A 18 1.34 -15.54 -1.74
N ILE A 19 0.78 -16.62 -1.16
CA ILE A 19 0.73 -17.93 -1.82
C ILE A 19 -0.09 -17.87 -3.11
N ASN A 20 -1.27 -17.24 -3.06
CA ASN A 20 -2.13 -17.08 -4.24
C ASN A 20 -1.47 -16.20 -5.30
N LEU A 21 -0.87 -15.08 -4.88
CA LEU A 21 -0.11 -14.20 -5.78
C LEU A 21 1.02 -14.96 -6.49
N ALA A 22 1.80 -15.76 -5.75
CA ALA A 22 2.88 -16.55 -6.35
C ALA A 22 2.36 -17.59 -7.35
N ARG A 23 1.21 -18.21 -7.06
CA ARG A 23 0.55 -19.15 -7.98
C ARG A 23 0.08 -18.46 -9.25
N ASP A 24 -0.65 -17.36 -9.12
CA ASP A 24 -1.22 -16.63 -10.26
C ASP A 24 -0.11 -16.07 -11.17
N LEU A 25 0.98 -15.56 -10.58
CA LEU A 25 2.15 -15.11 -11.34
C LEU A 25 2.76 -16.24 -12.17
N ARG A 26 2.83 -17.47 -11.65
CA ARG A 26 3.32 -18.64 -12.40
C ARG A 26 2.36 -19.05 -13.52
N GLU A 27 1.06 -18.90 -13.30
CA GLU A 27 0.02 -19.24 -14.26
C GLU A 27 -0.27 -18.10 -15.27
N ASN A 28 0.48 -16.98 -15.22
CA ASN A 28 0.22 -15.75 -15.98
C ASN A 28 -1.24 -15.24 -15.84
N LYS A 29 -1.82 -15.44 -14.66
CA LYS A 29 -3.16 -14.99 -14.31
C LYS A 29 -3.10 -13.63 -13.61
N LYS A 30 -4.18 -12.87 -13.78
CA LYS A 30 -4.37 -11.63 -13.03
C LYS A 30 -4.77 -11.99 -11.60
N THR A 31 -3.90 -11.67 -10.65
CA THR A 31 -4.23 -11.78 -9.21
C THR A 31 -5.27 -10.73 -8.83
N GLU A 32 -6.25 -11.13 -8.03
CA GLU A 32 -7.15 -10.18 -7.41
C GLU A 32 -6.37 -9.28 -6.45
N GLN A 33 -6.48 -7.97 -6.67
CA GLN A 33 -5.89 -6.99 -5.76
C GLN A 33 -6.83 -6.84 -4.56
N THR A 34 -6.37 -7.26 -3.40
CA THR A 34 -7.10 -7.11 -2.15
C THR A 34 -6.63 -5.87 -1.41
N ILE A 35 -7.57 -5.07 -0.91
CA ILE A 35 -7.29 -3.94 -0.03
C ILE A 35 -7.49 -4.43 1.41
N TYR A 36 -6.49 -4.22 2.26
CA TYR A 36 -6.56 -4.52 3.68
C TYR A 36 -6.75 -3.25 4.49
N VAL A 37 -7.65 -3.31 5.48
CA VAL A 37 -7.87 -2.22 6.43
C VAL A 37 -7.40 -2.67 7.80
N LEU A 38 -6.45 -1.94 8.38
CA LEU A 38 -5.96 -2.15 9.74
C LEU A 38 -6.68 -1.16 10.67
N LEU A 39 -7.61 -1.66 11.48
CA LEU A 39 -8.37 -0.84 12.43
C LEU A 39 -7.81 -0.96 13.86
N GLY A 40 -7.86 0.13 14.63
CA GLY A 40 -7.64 0.11 16.08
C GLY A 40 -7.11 1.44 16.63
N PRO A 41 -6.72 1.51 17.92
CA PRO A 41 -6.15 2.71 18.53
C PRO A 41 -4.83 3.18 17.89
N PRO A 42 -4.42 4.44 18.07
CA PRO A 42 -3.07 4.90 17.70
C PRO A 42 -1.99 4.18 18.51
N GLY A 43 -0.79 4.07 17.97
CA GLY A 43 0.36 3.48 18.67
C GLY A 43 0.43 1.94 18.69
N ILE A 44 -0.53 1.22 18.10
CA ILE A 44 -0.52 -0.26 18.08
C ILE A 44 0.38 -0.87 16.99
N GLY A 45 1.13 -0.06 16.23
CA GLY A 45 2.08 -0.54 15.22
C GLY A 45 1.49 -0.88 13.84
N LYS A 46 0.38 -0.24 13.43
CA LYS A 46 -0.22 -0.45 12.09
C LYS A 46 0.73 -0.03 10.96
N SER A 47 1.32 1.16 11.03
CA SER A 47 2.25 1.61 10.00
C SER A 47 3.54 0.77 10.03
N PHE A 48 3.97 0.34 11.23
CA PHE A 48 5.13 -0.54 11.41
C PHE A 48 4.97 -1.92 10.77
N ILE A 49 3.80 -2.58 10.89
CA ILE A 49 3.60 -3.89 10.25
C ILE A 49 3.59 -3.77 8.72
N CYS A 50 3.10 -2.65 8.16
CA CYS A 50 3.16 -2.36 6.74
C CYS A 50 4.61 -2.16 6.25
N GLU A 51 5.44 -1.45 7.02
CA GLU A 51 6.87 -1.30 6.76
C GLU A 51 7.57 -2.66 6.74
N LYS A 52 7.33 -3.50 7.76
CA LYS A 52 7.92 -4.84 7.85
C LYS A 52 7.42 -5.79 6.77
N LEU A 53 6.19 -5.61 6.29
CA LEU A 53 5.66 -6.33 5.14
C LEU A 53 6.35 -5.91 3.85
N ALA A 54 6.52 -4.60 3.61
CA ALA A 54 7.21 -4.08 2.44
C ALA A 54 8.66 -4.54 2.39
N GLU A 55 9.37 -4.50 3.52
CA GLU A 55 10.72 -5.05 3.68
C GLU A 55 10.76 -6.54 3.34
N ALA A 56 9.86 -7.35 3.92
CA ALA A 56 9.81 -8.79 3.68
C ALA A 56 9.43 -9.18 2.24
N MET A 57 8.70 -8.32 1.53
CA MET A 57 8.32 -8.52 0.13
C MET A 57 9.30 -7.86 -0.86
N GLU A 58 10.34 -7.19 -0.37
CA GLU A 58 11.28 -6.37 -1.16
C GLU A 58 10.60 -5.30 -2.04
N ARG A 59 9.45 -4.81 -1.58
CA ARG A 59 8.62 -3.82 -2.26
C ARG A 59 8.82 -2.45 -1.65
N THR A 60 8.64 -1.41 -2.45
CA THR A 60 8.61 -0.04 -1.92
C THR A 60 7.32 0.17 -1.14
N LEU A 61 7.43 0.68 0.09
CA LEU A 61 6.30 1.24 0.82
C LEU A 61 6.11 2.69 0.39
N ILE A 62 4.92 3.03 -0.09
CA ILE A 62 4.48 4.40 -0.33
C ILE A 62 3.47 4.72 0.76
N ASN A 63 3.80 5.65 1.66
CA ASN A 63 2.87 6.11 2.69
C ASN A 63 2.26 7.45 2.28
N ILE A 64 0.93 7.51 2.25
CA ILE A 64 0.18 8.73 1.95
C ILE A 64 -0.79 8.97 3.11
N ASP A 65 -0.54 10.05 3.84
CA ASP A 65 -1.41 10.55 4.88
C ASP A 65 -2.60 11.30 4.25
N LEU A 66 -3.81 10.85 4.57
CA LEU A 66 -5.06 11.46 4.11
C LEU A 66 -5.53 12.58 5.03
N GLY A 67 -5.09 12.64 6.30
CA GLY A 67 -5.38 13.71 7.26
C GLY A 67 -6.85 14.11 7.34
N GLY A 68 -7.79 13.16 7.23
CA GLY A 68 -9.23 13.41 7.22
C GLY A 68 -9.74 14.24 6.02
N ARG A 69 -8.96 14.33 4.94
CA ARG A 69 -9.35 15.05 3.72
C ARG A 69 -10.45 14.30 2.97
N LYS A 70 -11.43 15.05 2.47
CA LYS A 70 -12.52 14.52 1.63
C LYS A 70 -12.25 14.62 0.13
N ASP A 71 -11.18 15.31 -0.26
CA ASP A 71 -10.83 15.55 -1.65
C ASP A 71 -9.81 14.52 -2.15
N THR A 72 -10.13 13.87 -3.29
CA THR A 72 -9.27 12.89 -3.96
C THR A 72 -8.15 13.52 -4.78
N GLY A 73 -8.17 14.85 -4.98
CA GLY A 73 -7.18 15.59 -5.77
C GLY A 73 -5.74 15.44 -5.27
N ILE A 74 -5.55 15.06 -4.00
CA ILE A 74 -4.22 14.73 -3.48
C ILE A 74 -3.68 13.42 -4.07
N LEU A 75 -4.53 12.43 -4.29
CA LEU A 75 -4.17 11.11 -4.81
C LEU A 75 -4.04 11.11 -6.33
N GLU A 76 -4.99 11.77 -7.01
CA GLU A 76 -5.14 11.75 -8.47
C GLU A 76 -4.38 12.89 -9.17
N GLY A 77 -4.31 14.06 -8.53
CA GLY A 77 -3.80 15.27 -9.13
C GLY A 77 -4.86 15.99 -9.97
N VAL A 78 -4.41 16.81 -10.90
CA VAL A 78 -5.30 17.62 -11.76
C VAL A 78 -5.08 17.24 -13.22
N SER A 79 -6.17 17.26 -14.00
CA SER A 79 -6.13 16.96 -15.43
C SER A 79 -5.03 17.78 -16.15
N PRO A 80 -4.20 17.14 -17.01
CA PRO A 80 -3.14 17.81 -17.76
C PRO A 80 -3.59 18.98 -18.63
N SER A 81 -4.88 19.02 -18.99
CA SER A 81 -5.46 20.12 -19.78
C SER A 81 -5.58 21.43 -19.00
N VAL A 82 -5.42 21.41 -17.68
CA VAL A 82 -5.51 22.60 -16.82
C VAL A 82 -4.14 23.27 -16.67
N LYS A 83 -4.09 24.60 -16.78
CA LYS A 83 -2.87 25.36 -16.52
C LYS A 83 -2.42 25.16 -15.07
N GLY A 84 -1.20 24.65 -14.87
CA GLY A 84 -0.69 24.30 -13.55
C GLY A 84 -1.04 22.88 -13.08
N ALA A 85 -1.41 22.00 -14.01
CA ALA A 85 -1.63 20.59 -13.70
C ALA A 85 -0.43 19.94 -12.99
N TYR A 86 -0.74 19.08 -12.03
CA TYR A 86 0.23 18.28 -11.31
C TYR A 86 -0.27 16.84 -11.23
N ALA A 87 0.67 15.88 -11.28
CA ALA A 87 0.34 14.49 -11.02
C ALA A 87 0.00 14.29 -9.53
N GLY A 88 -0.97 13.45 -9.21
CA GLY A 88 -1.29 13.13 -7.83
C GLY A 88 -0.18 12.37 -7.11
N ARG A 89 -0.29 12.30 -5.78
CA ARG A 89 0.76 11.76 -4.90
C ARG A 89 1.11 10.32 -5.23
N ILE A 90 0.12 9.49 -5.57
CA ILE A 90 0.35 8.08 -5.95
C ILE A 90 1.33 8.01 -7.15
N CYS A 91 1.07 8.79 -8.20
CA CYS A 91 1.92 8.81 -9.39
C CYS A 91 3.31 9.38 -9.10
N GLN A 92 3.40 10.46 -8.32
CA GLN A 92 4.68 11.08 -7.95
C GLN A 92 5.58 10.13 -7.16
N GLU A 93 5.02 9.45 -6.14
CA GLU A 93 5.76 8.52 -5.30
C GLU A 93 6.16 7.26 -6.07
N LEU A 94 5.29 6.74 -6.95
CA LEU A 94 5.64 5.62 -7.84
C LEU A 94 6.76 5.98 -8.82
N ALA A 95 6.73 7.18 -9.41
CA ALA A 95 7.79 7.66 -10.29
C ALA A 95 9.13 7.77 -9.55
N THR A 96 9.09 8.16 -8.28
CA THR A 96 10.27 8.26 -7.41
C THR A 96 10.80 6.89 -6.99
N ALA A 97 9.90 5.95 -6.68
CA ALA A 97 10.23 4.59 -6.25
C ALA A 97 10.93 3.74 -7.31
N LYS A 98 10.69 4.00 -8.61
CA LYS A 98 11.28 3.29 -9.76
C LYS A 98 11.14 1.75 -9.72
N LYS A 99 10.20 1.23 -8.93
CA LYS A 99 9.93 -0.20 -8.78
C LYS A 99 8.47 -0.49 -9.11
N ARG A 100 8.22 -1.64 -9.73
CA ARG A 100 6.86 -2.15 -9.97
C ARG A 100 6.33 -2.84 -8.71
N GLY A 101 5.03 -2.69 -8.45
CA GLY A 101 4.35 -3.41 -7.37
C GLY A 101 4.63 -2.86 -5.98
N ALA A 102 4.46 -1.55 -5.76
CA ALA A 102 4.56 -0.93 -4.45
C ALA A 102 3.43 -1.38 -3.50
N ILE A 103 3.70 -1.33 -2.19
CA ILE A 103 2.67 -1.38 -1.16
C ILE A 103 2.29 0.06 -0.84
N ILE A 104 1.02 0.41 -1.03
CA ILE A 104 0.51 1.76 -0.76
C ILE A 104 -0.23 1.70 0.57
N LEU A 105 0.27 2.45 1.56
CA LEU A 105 -0.40 2.70 2.82
C LEU A 105 -1.14 4.03 2.72
N LEU A 106 -2.45 4.00 2.91
CA LEU A 106 -3.29 5.17 3.08
C LEU A 106 -3.54 5.33 4.59
N ASP A 107 -2.88 6.30 5.21
CA ASP A 107 -2.98 6.55 6.65
C ASP A 107 -4.04 7.62 6.95
N GLU A 108 -4.59 7.61 8.17
CA GLU A 108 -5.58 8.60 8.65
C GLU A 108 -6.84 8.78 7.78
N PHE A 109 -7.44 7.68 7.34
CA PHE A 109 -8.76 7.67 6.69
C PHE A 109 -9.88 8.18 7.62
#